data_AF-S8A338-F1
#
_entry.id   AF-S8A338-F1
#
_cell.length_a   1.000
_cell.length_b   1.000
_cell.length_c   1.000
_cell.angle_alpha   90.00
_cell.angle_beta   90.00
_cell.angle_gamma   90.00
#
_symmetry.space_group_name_H-M   'P 1'
#
loop_
_entity.id
_entity.type
_entity.pdbx_description
1 polymer ?
#
loop_
_entity_poly.entity_id
_entity_poly.type
_entity_poly.pdbx_seq_one_letter_code
_entity_poly.pdbx_strand_id
1 'polypeptide(L)'
;MKVQRDKLKAYRKRIQVVLDREHEIAKECLRDGRKDKALLALQKRKYQEQLLNKTDKQLETLEQLTTSVEFALIQKDVLYGLQQGNTVLKQIEKEMSIERAEKILSDTEDGIAYQNQLSDLIVRNMSNEDQDAVDEEFERMLREAKAEERIKQGLPPDETVLAMPSAPDSELTHSSVGESEETKEEIAKAKARERRQQLLAA
;
A
#
# COMPACT_ATOMS: atom_id res chain seq x y z
N MET A 1 -7.39 -42.23 -14.42
CA MET A 1 -8.65 -41.63 -13.92
C MET A 1 -9.66 -41.32 -15.03
N LYS A 2 -9.31 -40.60 -16.11
CA LYS A 2 -10.24 -40.26 -17.20
C LYS A 2 -10.95 -41.48 -17.83
N VAL A 3 -10.21 -42.54 -18.18
CA VAL A 3 -10.77 -43.79 -18.72
C VAL A 3 -11.77 -44.47 -17.78
N GLN A 4 -11.55 -44.43 -16.46
CA GLN A 4 -12.47 -45.02 -15.48
C GLN A 4 -13.77 -44.20 -15.39
N ARG A 5 -13.65 -42.87 -15.40
CA ARG A 5 -14.81 -41.96 -15.46
C ARG A 5 -15.67 -42.24 -16.70
N ASP A 6 -15.05 -42.39 -17.86
CA ASP A 6 -15.77 -42.64 -19.12
C ASP A 6 -16.45 -44.02 -19.12
N LYS A 7 -15.81 -45.03 -18.54
CA LYS A 7 -16.41 -46.35 -18.32
C LYS A 7 -17.64 -46.27 -17.38
N LEU A 8 -17.57 -45.51 -16.28
CA LEU A 8 -18.71 -45.30 -15.39
C LEU A 8 -19.86 -44.57 -16.10
N LYS A 9 -19.56 -43.55 -16.91
CA LYS A 9 -20.58 -42.83 -17.71
C LYS A 9 -21.26 -43.74 -18.73
N ALA A 10 -20.47 -44.59 -19.42
CA ALA A 10 -21.01 -45.58 -20.33
C ALA A 10 -21.88 -46.62 -19.61
N TYR A 11 -21.45 -47.06 -18.43
CA TYR A 11 -22.22 -47.99 -17.59
C TYR A 11 -23.55 -47.38 -17.11
N ARG A 12 -23.54 -46.13 -16.64
CA ARG A 12 -24.76 -45.39 -16.27
C ARG A 12 -25.78 -45.36 -17.41
N LYS A 13 -25.32 -45.03 -18.62
CA LYS A 13 -26.19 -44.99 -19.81
C LYS A 13 -26.79 -46.35 -20.15
N ARG A 14 -26.01 -47.43 -19.99
CA ARG A 14 -26.49 -48.81 -20.21
C ARG A 14 -27.54 -49.22 -19.17
N ILE A 15 -27.32 -48.93 -17.88
CA ILE A 15 -28.29 -49.25 -16.82
C ILE A 15 -29.60 -48.50 -17.04
N GLN A 16 -29.56 -47.23 -17.47
CA GLN A 16 -30.78 -46.46 -17.72
C GLN A 16 -31.69 -47.15 -18.75
N VAL A 17 -31.12 -47.66 -19.84
CA VAL A 17 -31.88 -48.41 -20.86
C VAL A 17 -32.45 -49.71 -20.29
N VAL A 18 -31.74 -50.38 -19.39
CA VAL A 18 -32.23 -51.59 -18.71
C VAL A 18 -33.38 -51.26 -17.76
N LEU A 19 -33.30 -50.16 -17.01
CA LEU A 19 -34.35 -49.69 -16.10
C LEU A 19 -35.65 -49.39 -16.84
N ASP A 20 -35.55 -48.69 -17.98
CA ASP A 20 -36.70 -48.35 -18.81
C ASP A 20 -37.37 -49.63 -19.33
N ARG A 21 -36.57 -50.60 -19.79
CA ARG A 21 -37.05 -51.91 -20.25
C ARG A 21 -37.68 -52.75 -19.13
N GLU A 22 -37.10 -52.77 -17.94
CA GLU A 22 -37.67 -53.46 -16.77
C GLU A 22 -39.00 -52.82 -16.35
N HIS A 23 -39.15 -51.50 -16.53
CA HIS A 23 -40.41 -50.80 -16.29
C HIS A 23 -41.49 -51.16 -17.33
N GLU A 24 -41.14 -51.28 -18.60
CA GLU A 24 -42.04 -51.76 -19.66
C GLU A 24 -42.51 -53.19 -19.40
N ILE A 25 -41.58 -54.10 -19.09
CA ILE A 25 -41.89 -55.50 -18.77
C ILE A 25 -42.82 -55.60 -17.55
N ALA A 26 -42.60 -54.75 -16.53
CA ALA A 26 -43.50 -54.69 -15.37
C ALA A 26 -44.92 -54.24 -15.77
N LYS A 27 -45.06 -53.25 -16.67
CA LYS A 27 -46.37 -52.80 -17.18
C LYS A 27 -47.08 -53.89 -17.99
N GLU A 28 -46.34 -54.62 -18.83
CA GLU A 28 -46.87 -55.75 -19.61
C GLU A 28 -47.36 -56.88 -18.69
N CYS A 29 -46.56 -57.26 -17.68
CA CYS A 29 -46.95 -58.31 -16.75
C CYS A 29 -48.19 -57.95 -15.90
N LEU A 30 -48.40 -56.66 -15.61
CA LEU A 30 -49.61 -56.16 -14.96
C LEU A 30 -50.84 -56.26 -15.88
N ARG A 31 -50.69 -55.96 -17.17
CA ARG A 31 -51.77 -56.11 -18.18
C ARG A 31 -52.18 -57.57 -18.33
N ASP A 32 -51.22 -58.49 -18.29
CA ASP A 32 -51.44 -59.93 -18.37
C ASP A 32 -51.96 -60.57 -17.06
N GLY A 33 -52.18 -59.78 -16.01
CA GLY A 33 -52.65 -60.26 -14.70
C GLY A 33 -51.62 -61.05 -13.88
N ARG A 34 -50.35 -61.11 -14.31
CA ARG A 34 -49.27 -61.88 -13.67
C ARG A 34 -48.53 -61.04 -12.62
N LYS A 35 -49.14 -60.93 -11.44
CA LYS A 35 -48.65 -60.08 -10.33
C LYS A 35 -47.25 -60.47 -9.82
N ASP A 36 -46.96 -61.75 -9.65
CA ASP A 36 -45.66 -62.20 -9.10
C ASP A 36 -44.49 -61.83 -10.01
N LYS A 37 -44.67 -61.92 -11.33
CA LYS A 37 -43.66 -61.53 -12.32
C LYS A 37 -43.47 -60.02 -12.37
N ALA A 38 -44.55 -59.25 -12.24
CA ALA A 38 -44.48 -57.79 -12.15
C ALA A 38 -43.72 -57.34 -10.89
N LEU A 39 -43.97 -57.96 -9.74
CA LEU A 39 -43.25 -57.68 -8.50
C LEU A 39 -41.75 -57.99 -8.62
N LEU A 40 -41.38 -59.12 -9.22
CA LEU A 40 -39.99 -59.47 -9.46
C LEU A 40 -39.29 -58.46 -10.39
N ALA A 41 -39.97 -58.01 -11.45
CA ALA A 41 -39.43 -56.98 -12.35
C ALA A 41 -39.19 -55.65 -11.63
N LEU A 42 -40.13 -55.22 -10.79
CA LEU A 42 -39.99 -54.00 -9.98
C LEU A 42 -38.88 -54.12 -8.93
N GLN A 43 -38.69 -55.29 -8.32
CA GLN A 43 -37.58 -55.54 -7.39
C GLN A 43 -36.21 -55.44 -8.09
N LYS A 44 -36.09 -56.03 -9.29
CA LYS A 44 -34.88 -55.90 -10.11
C LYS A 44 -34.61 -54.44 -10.48
N ARG A 45 -35.66 -53.72 -10.87
CA ARG A 45 -35.58 -52.28 -11.16
C ARG A 45 -35.05 -51.49 -9.98
N LYS A 46 -35.59 -51.71 -8.78
CA LYS A 46 -35.14 -51.04 -7.55
C LYS A 46 -33.69 -51.37 -7.20
N TYR A 47 -33.23 -52.59 -7.43
CA TYR A 47 -31.83 -52.96 -7.24
C TYR A 47 -30.90 -52.24 -8.24
N GLN A 48 -31.31 -52.14 -9.50
CA GLN A 48 -30.55 -51.41 -10.53
C GLN A 48 -30.53 -49.90 -10.25
N GLU A 49 -31.62 -49.31 -9.77
CA GLU A 49 -31.67 -47.91 -9.32
C GLU A 49 -30.68 -47.66 -8.16
N GLN A 50 -30.60 -48.58 -7.19
CA GLN A 50 -29.61 -48.50 -6.11
C GLN A 50 -28.17 -48.60 -6.62
N LEU A 51 -27.92 -49.46 -7.61
CA LEU A 51 -26.60 -49.60 -8.22
C LEU A 51 -26.21 -48.36 -9.04
N LEU A 52 -27.17 -47.74 -9.73
CA LEU A 52 -26.99 -46.48 -10.43
C LEU A 52 -26.62 -45.35 -9.45
N ASN A 53 -27.37 -45.23 -8.34
CA ASN A 53 -27.07 -44.25 -7.29
C ASN A 53 -25.67 -44.43 -6.69
N LYS A 54 -25.21 -45.68 -6.49
CA LYS A 54 -23.83 -45.96 -6.05
C LYS A 54 -22.81 -45.52 -7.10
N THR A 55 -23.10 -45.77 -8.37
CA THR A 55 -22.23 -45.39 -9.50
C THR A 55 -22.13 -43.87 -9.63
N ASP A 56 -23.23 -43.13 -9.46
CA ASP A 56 -23.22 -41.66 -9.51
C ASP A 56 -22.39 -41.06 -8.36
N LYS A 57 -22.50 -41.60 -7.14
CA LYS A 57 -21.64 -41.20 -6.01
C LYS A 57 -20.16 -41.45 -6.27
N GLN A 58 -19.83 -42.59 -6.87
CA GLN A 58 -18.46 -42.91 -7.27
C GLN A 58 -17.96 -41.97 -8.38
N LEU A 59 -18.83 -41.62 -9.33
CA LEU A 59 -18.51 -40.68 -10.39
C LEU A 59 -18.18 -39.29 -9.83
N GLU A 60 -19.01 -38.79 -8.90
CA GLU A 60 -18.77 -37.53 -8.21
C GLU A 60 -17.42 -37.54 -7.47
N THR A 61 -17.13 -38.61 -6.75
CA THR A 61 -15.86 -38.79 -6.04
C THR A 61 -14.66 -38.78 -7.01
N LEU A 62 -14.78 -39.43 -8.17
CA LEU A 62 -13.74 -39.42 -9.20
C LEU A 62 -13.55 -38.06 -9.85
N GLU A 63 -14.63 -37.29 -10.02
CA GLU A 63 -14.57 -35.92 -10.53
C GLU A 63 -13.85 -35.01 -9.54
N GLN A 64 -14.21 -35.05 -8.25
CA GLN A 64 -13.51 -34.33 -7.17
C GLN A 64 -12.03 -34.69 -7.10
N LEU A 65 -11.69 -35.99 -7.13
CA LEU A 65 -10.30 -36.44 -7.09
C LEU A 65 -9.52 -35.99 -8.32
N THR A 66 -10.15 -35.96 -9.50
CA THR A 66 -9.46 -35.46 -10.71
C THR A 66 -9.16 -33.97 -10.59
N THR A 67 -10.12 -33.16 -10.14
CA THR A 67 -9.92 -31.72 -9.92
C THR A 67 -8.81 -31.47 -8.89
N SER A 68 -8.78 -32.25 -7.81
CA SER A 68 -7.72 -32.16 -6.79
C SER A 68 -6.34 -32.46 -7.36
N VAL A 69 -6.21 -33.50 -8.22
CA VAL A 69 -4.94 -33.84 -8.88
C VAL A 69 -4.52 -32.75 -9.87
N GLU A 70 -5.46 -32.20 -10.65
CA GLU A 70 -5.18 -31.09 -11.57
C GLU A 70 -4.71 -29.85 -10.80
N PHE A 71 -5.33 -29.53 -9.68
CA PHE A 71 -4.89 -28.45 -8.80
C PHE A 71 -3.51 -28.73 -8.17
N ALA A 72 -3.22 -29.97 -7.78
CA ALA A 72 -1.91 -30.37 -7.26
C ALA A 72 -0.80 -30.23 -8.32
N LEU A 73 -1.10 -30.52 -9.59
CA LEU A 73 -0.16 -30.30 -10.70
C LEU A 73 0.14 -28.81 -10.87
N ILE A 74 -0.90 -27.95 -10.88
CA ILE A 74 -0.71 -26.50 -10.96
C ILE A 74 0.12 -25.99 -9.77
N GLN A 75 -0.20 -26.44 -8.55
CA GLN A 75 0.58 -26.07 -7.36
C GLN A 75 2.05 -26.46 -7.46
N LYS A 76 2.34 -27.66 -7.99
CA LYS A 76 3.72 -28.10 -8.24
C LYS A 76 4.43 -27.15 -9.20
N ASP A 77 3.78 -26.78 -10.30
CA ASP A 77 4.37 -25.90 -11.31
C ASP A 77 4.61 -24.49 -10.76
N VAL A 78 3.67 -23.96 -9.97
CA VAL A 78 3.83 -22.67 -9.27
C VAL A 78 4.99 -22.73 -8.27
N LEU A 79 5.09 -23.80 -7.49
CA LEU A 79 6.18 -23.99 -6.52
C LEU A 79 7.54 -24.06 -7.23
N TYR A 80 7.61 -24.78 -8.35
CA TYR A 80 8.82 -24.84 -9.17
C TYR A 80 9.20 -23.48 -9.76
N GLY A 81 8.21 -22.71 -10.25
CA GLY A 81 8.41 -21.33 -10.72
C GLY A 81 8.90 -20.41 -9.60
N LEU A 82 8.34 -20.51 -8.40
CA LEU A 82 8.79 -19.74 -7.23
C LEU A 82 10.21 -20.14 -6.79
N GLN A 83 10.55 -21.42 -6.84
CA GLN A 83 11.89 -21.90 -6.52
C GLN A 83 12.92 -21.35 -7.51
N GLN A 84 12.64 -21.41 -8.82
CA GLN A 84 13.50 -20.80 -9.84
C GLN A 84 13.62 -19.29 -9.64
N GLY A 85 12.50 -18.60 -9.39
CA GLY A 85 12.50 -17.17 -9.07
C GLY A 85 13.36 -16.84 -7.85
N ASN A 86 13.28 -17.64 -6.79
CA ASN A 86 14.11 -17.48 -5.60
C ASN A 86 15.60 -17.69 -5.90
N THR A 87 15.96 -18.66 -6.75
CA THR A 87 17.34 -18.86 -7.18
C THR A 87 17.87 -17.67 -7.97
N VAL A 88 17.08 -17.15 -8.92
CA VAL A 88 17.44 -15.94 -9.69
C VAL A 88 17.56 -14.73 -8.77
N LEU A 89 16.62 -14.54 -7.84
CA LEU A 89 16.69 -13.45 -6.85
C LEU A 89 17.94 -13.55 -5.99
N LYS A 90 18.32 -14.74 -5.52
CA LYS A 90 19.59 -14.96 -4.79
C LYS A 90 20.82 -14.65 -5.64
N GLN A 91 20.77 -14.94 -6.94
CA GLN A 91 21.86 -14.59 -7.84
C GLN A 91 21.94 -13.08 -8.04
N ILE A 92 20.81 -12.41 -8.24
CA ILE A 92 20.73 -10.94 -8.33
C ILE A 92 21.21 -10.31 -7.03
N GLU A 93 20.77 -10.80 -5.88
CA GLU A 93 21.19 -10.35 -4.56
C GLU A 93 22.70 -10.49 -4.37
N LYS A 94 23.29 -11.56 -4.90
CA LYS A 94 24.74 -11.79 -4.89
C LYS A 94 25.48 -10.86 -5.88
N GLU A 95 24.90 -10.55 -7.04
CA GLU A 95 25.49 -9.64 -8.02
C GLU A 95 25.34 -8.16 -7.61
N MET A 96 24.26 -7.82 -6.91
CA MET A 96 24.03 -6.55 -6.23
C MET A 96 24.64 -6.51 -4.83
N SER A 97 25.62 -7.37 -4.53
CA SER A 97 26.14 -7.56 -3.17
C SER A 97 26.39 -6.23 -2.46
N ILE A 98 26.12 -6.28 -1.16
CA ILE A 98 26.46 -5.26 -0.17
C ILE A 98 27.87 -4.69 -0.40
N GLU A 99 28.83 -5.48 -0.89
CA GLU A 99 30.20 -5.03 -1.23
C GLU A 99 30.23 -3.92 -2.30
N ARG A 100 29.36 -3.97 -3.33
CA ARG A 100 29.29 -2.89 -4.33
C ARG A 100 28.65 -1.64 -3.74
N ALA A 101 27.66 -1.81 -2.86
CA ALA A 101 27.03 -0.70 -2.15
C ALA A 101 28.00 -0.06 -1.13
N GLU A 102 28.74 -0.85 -0.36
CA GLU A 102 29.80 -0.43 0.57
C GLU A 102 30.95 0.25 -0.16
N LYS A 103 31.38 -0.28 -1.31
CA LYS A 103 32.41 0.35 -2.13
C LYS A 103 31.95 1.72 -2.65
N ILE A 104 30.72 1.85 -3.13
CA ILE A 104 30.19 3.15 -3.57
C ILE A 104 30.11 4.14 -2.40
N LEU A 105 29.71 3.67 -1.22
CA LEU A 105 29.63 4.53 -0.03
C LEU A 105 31.02 5.00 0.42
N SER A 106 32.01 4.10 0.45
CA SER A 106 33.41 4.45 0.74
C SER A 106 33.98 5.41 -0.31
N ASP A 107 33.79 5.12 -1.61
CA ASP A 107 34.26 5.98 -2.70
C ASP A 107 33.59 7.39 -2.63
N THR A 108 32.34 7.47 -2.14
CA THR A 108 31.62 8.73 -1.95
C THR A 108 32.10 9.49 -0.72
N GLU A 109 32.34 8.81 0.40
CA GLU A 109 32.91 9.43 1.61
C GLU A 109 34.30 10.00 1.34
N ASP A 110 35.16 9.26 0.62
CA ASP A 110 36.48 9.72 0.21
C ASP A 110 36.38 10.92 -0.75
N GLY A 111 35.41 10.91 -1.67
CA GLY A 111 35.13 12.03 -2.58
C GLY A 111 34.68 13.30 -1.85
N ILE A 112 33.80 13.17 -0.85
CA ILE A 112 33.37 14.28 0.01
C ILE A 112 34.55 14.81 0.83
N ALA A 113 35.36 13.91 1.40
CA ALA A 113 36.55 14.31 2.16
C ALA A 113 37.55 15.08 1.28
N TYR A 114 37.78 14.63 0.04
CA TYR A 114 38.63 15.34 -0.93
C TYR A 114 38.05 16.69 -1.32
N GLN A 115 36.74 16.77 -1.56
CA GLN A 115 36.06 18.04 -1.85
C GLN A 115 36.22 19.02 -0.68
N ASN A 116 36.04 18.56 0.56
CA ASN A 116 36.19 19.39 1.75
C ASN A 116 37.64 19.86 1.92
N GLN A 117 38.62 18.98 1.74
CA GLN A 117 40.03 19.37 1.73
C GLN A 117 40.35 20.40 0.63
N LEU A 118 39.79 20.23 -0.57
CA LEU A 118 39.94 21.20 -1.65
C LEU A 118 39.28 22.53 -1.29
N SER A 119 38.10 22.50 -0.69
CA SER A 119 37.38 23.68 -0.22
C SER A 119 38.18 24.43 0.84
N ASP A 120 38.74 23.70 1.82
CA ASP A 120 39.61 24.26 2.86
C ASP A 120 40.89 24.85 2.29
N LEU A 121 41.48 24.21 1.26
CA LEU A 121 42.65 24.74 0.56
C LEU A 121 42.33 26.01 -0.22
N ILE A 122 41.17 26.08 -0.87
CA ILE A 122 40.71 27.28 -1.58
C ILE A 122 40.53 28.43 -0.57
N VAL A 123 39.83 28.18 0.54
CA VAL A 123 39.63 29.18 1.61
C VAL A 123 40.96 29.63 2.21
N ARG A 124 41.88 28.69 2.48
CA ARG A 124 43.21 29.01 3.05
C ARG A 124 44.10 29.82 2.11
N ASN A 125 43.95 29.63 0.79
CA ASN A 125 44.76 30.32 -0.21
C ASN A 125 44.12 31.62 -0.71
N MET A 126 42.90 31.94 -0.26
CA MET A 126 42.21 33.18 -0.61
C MET A 126 42.69 34.33 0.29
N SER A 127 42.94 35.50 -0.29
CA SER A 127 43.25 36.71 0.47
C SER A 127 41.98 37.23 1.17
N ASN A 128 42.15 37.99 2.25
CA ASN A 128 41.02 38.66 2.92
C ASN A 128 40.29 39.62 1.95
N GLU A 129 41.01 40.30 1.06
CA GLU A 129 40.42 41.19 0.04
C GLU A 129 39.59 40.41 -1.00
N ASP A 130 40.02 39.20 -1.36
CA ASP A 130 39.29 38.35 -2.30
C ASP A 130 38.03 37.77 -1.66
N GLN A 131 38.08 37.43 -0.36
CA GLN A 131 36.93 36.98 0.42
C GLN A 131 35.86 38.08 0.52
N ASP A 132 36.26 39.32 0.82
CA ASP A 132 35.35 40.47 0.90
C ASP A 132 34.67 40.73 -0.46
N ALA A 133 35.41 40.64 -1.57
CA ALA A 133 34.86 40.79 -2.92
C ALA A 133 33.84 39.69 -3.29
N VAL A 134 34.11 38.44 -2.89
CA VAL A 134 33.18 37.32 -3.07
C VAL A 134 31.92 37.52 -2.24
N ASP A 135 32.04 37.97 -1.00
CA ASP A 135 30.90 38.23 -0.12
C ASP A 135 30.01 39.37 -0.68
N GLU A 136 30.60 40.44 -1.22
CA GLU A 136 29.86 41.51 -1.89
C GLU A 136 29.11 41.03 -3.16
N GLU A 137 29.73 40.17 -3.96
CA GLU A 137 29.09 39.56 -5.13
C GLU A 137 27.95 38.64 -4.71
N PHE A 138 28.17 37.82 -3.68
CA PHE A 138 27.16 36.94 -3.12
C PHE A 138 25.94 37.72 -2.59
N GLU A 139 26.17 38.81 -1.86
CA GLU A 139 25.09 39.70 -1.40
C GLU A 139 24.29 40.31 -2.56
N ARG A 140 24.96 40.65 -3.67
CA ARG A 140 24.31 41.16 -4.87
C ARG A 140 23.39 40.10 -5.49
N MET A 141 23.90 38.88 -5.67
CA MET A 141 23.10 37.75 -6.17
C MET A 141 21.93 37.41 -5.24
N LEU A 142 22.13 37.48 -3.91
CA LEU A 142 21.05 37.29 -2.94
C LEU A 142 19.96 38.37 -3.07
N ARG A 143 20.34 39.64 -3.28
CA ARG A 143 19.39 40.74 -3.51
C ARG A 143 18.62 40.53 -4.81
N GLU A 144 19.29 40.11 -5.87
CA GLU A 144 18.67 39.80 -7.16
C GLU A 144 17.70 38.61 -7.04
N ALA A 145 18.13 37.49 -6.45
CA ALA A 145 17.28 36.32 -6.23
C ALA A 145 16.05 36.64 -5.36
N LYS A 146 16.22 37.42 -4.29
CA LYS A 146 15.10 37.90 -3.46
C LYS A 146 14.17 38.83 -4.23
N ALA A 147 14.70 39.71 -5.08
CA ALA A 147 13.88 40.56 -5.94
C ALA A 147 13.07 39.70 -6.93
N GLU A 148 13.68 38.69 -7.55
CA GLU A 148 13.00 37.74 -8.45
C GLU A 148 11.92 36.91 -7.74
N GLU A 149 12.19 36.42 -6.52
CA GLU A 149 11.19 35.72 -5.71
C GLU A 149 10.03 36.63 -5.31
N ARG A 150 10.30 37.89 -4.95
CA ARG A 150 9.26 38.89 -4.62
C ARG A 150 8.43 39.29 -5.84
N ILE A 151 9.04 39.38 -7.02
CA ILE A 151 8.34 39.58 -8.30
C ILE A 151 7.44 38.39 -8.61
N LYS A 152 7.90 37.15 -8.41
CA LYS A 152 7.07 35.94 -8.55
C LYS A 152 5.92 35.87 -7.53
N GLN A 153 6.11 36.47 -6.35
CA GLN A 153 5.09 36.58 -5.29
C GLN A 153 4.21 37.84 -5.40
N GLY A 154 4.40 38.69 -6.42
CA GLY A 154 3.55 39.85 -6.70
C GLY A 154 3.75 41.07 -5.79
N LEU A 155 4.90 41.20 -5.11
CA LEU A 155 5.24 42.33 -4.24
C LEU A 155 6.22 43.29 -4.96
N PRO A 156 5.99 44.62 -4.95
CA PRO A 156 6.83 45.56 -5.68
C PRO A 156 8.27 45.69 -5.11
N PRO A 157 9.27 46.02 -5.96
CA PRO A 157 10.65 46.28 -5.53
C PRO A 157 10.72 47.54 -4.67
N ASP A 158 11.68 47.58 -3.76
CA ASP A 158 11.82 48.61 -2.73
C ASP A 158 12.35 49.93 -3.34
N GLU A 159 11.45 50.70 -3.98
CA GLU A 159 11.60 52.13 -4.28
C GLU A 159 10.30 52.86 -3.90
N THR A 160 9.92 52.77 -2.63
CA THR A 160 9.13 53.84 -2.04
C THR A 160 9.74 54.19 -0.69
N VAL A 161 10.70 55.11 -0.74
CA VAL A 161 10.89 56.07 0.35
C VAL A 161 9.55 56.80 0.45
N LEU A 162 8.60 56.23 1.20
CA LEU A 162 7.36 56.89 1.56
C LEU A 162 7.76 58.08 2.43
N ALA A 163 7.90 59.24 1.81
CA ALA A 163 7.87 60.51 2.50
C ALA A 163 6.60 60.52 3.34
N MET A 164 6.75 60.41 4.66
CA MET A 164 5.65 60.65 5.58
C MET A 164 5.11 62.05 5.28
N PRO A 165 3.79 62.24 5.08
CA PRO A 165 3.25 63.59 4.98
C PRO A 165 3.52 64.30 6.32
N SER A 166 4.23 65.43 6.25
CA SER A 166 4.45 66.32 7.39
C SER A 166 3.09 66.73 7.94
N ALA A 167 2.76 66.25 9.13
CA ALA A 167 1.60 66.73 9.87
C ALA A 167 1.84 68.20 10.28
N PRO A 168 0.82 69.07 10.27
CA PRO A 168 1.02 70.48 10.54
C PRO A 168 1.44 70.72 12.01
N ASP A 169 2.56 71.40 12.21
CA ASP A 169 2.91 72.02 13.48
C ASP A 169 1.98 73.22 13.72
N SER A 170 0.89 73.00 14.44
CA SER A 170 0.12 74.08 15.05
C SER A 170 -0.24 73.67 16.48
N GLU A 171 0.45 74.28 17.43
CA GLU A 171 0.21 74.12 18.86
C GLU A 171 -1.27 74.37 19.19
N LEU A 172 -1.94 73.38 19.76
CA LEU A 172 -3.17 73.57 20.53
C LEU A 172 -2.99 72.91 21.89
N THR A 173 -3.05 73.77 22.89
CA THR A 173 -2.71 73.58 24.30
C THR A 173 -3.81 72.84 25.09
N HIS A 174 -3.36 72.05 26.07
CA HIS A 174 -4.08 71.45 27.21
C HIS A 174 -5.06 70.30 26.91
N SER A 175 -5.08 69.15 27.61
CA SER A 175 -4.62 68.83 28.97
C SER A 175 -4.28 67.33 29.13
N SER A 176 -3.27 67.08 29.94
CA SER A 176 -2.68 65.78 30.34
C SER A 176 -3.65 64.78 30.98
N VAL A 177 -3.63 63.52 30.52
CA VAL A 177 -3.66 62.32 31.37
C VAL A 177 -2.84 61.21 30.67
N GLY A 178 -1.66 60.93 31.21
CA GLY A 178 -0.93 59.70 30.91
C GLY A 178 -1.43 58.60 31.82
N GLU A 179 -1.95 57.51 31.26
CA GLU A 179 -2.16 56.27 31.99
C GLU A 179 -0.86 55.47 31.96
N SER A 180 -0.22 55.41 33.13
CA SER A 180 1.02 54.73 33.42
C SER A 180 0.87 53.20 33.35
N GLU A 181 1.90 52.55 32.81
CA GLU A 181 2.05 51.09 32.67
C GLU A 181 2.04 50.33 34.02
N GLU A 182 2.13 51.03 35.14
CA GLU A 182 2.10 50.47 36.51
C GLU A 182 0.78 49.74 36.81
N THR A 183 -0.34 50.16 36.20
CA THR A 183 -1.67 49.57 36.44
C THR A 183 -1.80 48.15 35.87
N LYS A 184 -1.08 47.80 34.80
CA LYS A 184 -1.15 46.45 34.21
C LYS A 184 -0.38 45.42 35.04
N GLU A 185 0.72 45.81 35.68
CA GLU A 185 1.56 44.91 36.46
C GLU A 185 0.95 44.57 37.84
N GLU A 186 0.26 45.52 38.48
CA GLU A 186 -0.46 45.27 39.72
C GLU A 186 -1.66 44.33 39.52
N ILE A 187 -2.40 44.47 38.42
CA ILE A 187 -3.53 43.59 38.09
C ILE A 187 -3.05 42.16 37.81
N ALA A 188 -1.86 41.98 37.21
CA ALA A 188 -1.27 40.66 36.99
C ALA A 188 -0.80 39.99 38.30
N LYS A 189 -0.19 40.76 39.22
CA LYS A 189 0.26 40.26 40.54
C LYS A 189 -0.91 39.90 41.46
N ALA A 190 -2.02 40.64 41.40
CA ALA A 190 -3.24 40.33 42.16
C ALA A 190 -3.86 38.98 41.75
N LYS A 191 -3.98 38.74 40.43
CA LYS A 191 -4.53 37.47 39.89
C LYS A 191 -3.68 36.24 40.22
N ALA A 192 -2.35 36.39 40.27
CA ALA A 192 -1.44 35.32 40.63
C ALA A 192 -1.53 34.93 42.12
N ARG A 193 -1.76 35.92 43.00
CA ARG A 193 -1.89 35.70 44.44
C ARG A 193 -3.20 35.02 44.80
N GLU A 194 -4.29 35.38 44.12
CA GLU A 194 -5.62 34.78 44.29
C GLU A 194 -5.64 33.30 43.87
N ARG A 195 -4.98 32.95 42.75
CA ARG A 195 -4.83 31.55 42.30
C ARG A 195 -4.03 30.69 43.27
N ARG A 196 -3.03 31.29 43.95
CA ARG A 196 -2.20 30.60 44.95
C ARG A 196 -2.94 30.40 46.28
N GLN A 197 -3.84 31.31 46.65
CA GLN A 197 -4.70 31.14 47.84
C GLN A 197 -5.81 30.11 47.61
N GLN A 198 -6.37 30.01 46.39
CA GLN A 198 -7.36 28.97 46.06
C GLN A 198 -6.77 27.56 46.04
N LEU A 199 -5.49 27.39 45.74
CA LEU A 199 -4.78 26.10 45.79
C LEU A 199 -4.34 25.66 47.19
N LEU A 200 -4.37 26.56 48.18
CA LEU A 200 -4.03 26.26 49.59
C LEU A 200 -5.27 26.12 50.48
N ALA A 201 -6.47 26.39 49.94
CA ALA A 201 -7.76 26.25 50.63
C ALA A 201 -8.59 25.05 50.12
N ALA A 202 -8.00 24.18 49.31
CA ALA A 202 -8.53 22.88 48.86
C ALA A 202 -7.62 21.76 49.37
#